data_AF-A0A4Y4B1H5-F1
#
_entry.id   AF-A0A4Y4B1H5-F1
#
_cell.length_a   1.000
_cell.length_b   1.000
_cell.length_c   1.000
_cell.angle_alpha   90.00
_cell.angle_beta   90.00
_cell.angle_gamma   90.00
#
_symmetry.space_group_name_H-M   'P 1'
#
loop_
_entity.id
_entity.type
_entity.pdbx_description
1 polymer ?
#
loop_
_entity_poly.entity_id
_entity_poly.type
_entity_poly.pdbx_seq_one_letter_code
_entity_poly.pdbx_strand_id
1 'polypeptide(L)'
;MLVQLCTERTRALAPNATYFGDMATTERLEPSSLWFVVIPKTLDGADSVAVCGIGGTQEAPVFALEGETLPDGVADIREELLTGAPGGES
;
A
#
# COMPACT_ATOMS: atom_id res chain seq x y z
N MET A 1 -3.71 -12.85 -2.43
CA MET A 1 -4.58 -12.05 -3.34
C MET A 1 -4.38 -10.56 -3.16
N LEU A 2 -4.52 -10.00 -1.94
CA LEU A 2 -4.33 -8.57 -1.68
C LEU A 2 -2.94 -8.05 -2.09
N VAL A 3 -1.88 -8.80 -1.79
CA VAL A 3 -0.50 -8.48 -2.22
C VAL A 3 -0.37 -8.42 -3.75
N GLN A 4 -1.00 -9.33 -4.48
CA GLN A 4 -0.99 -9.33 -5.95
C GLN A 4 -1.73 -8.11 -6.50
N LEU A 5 -2.93 -7.83 -5.99
CA LEU A 5 -3.71 -6.64 -6.35
C LEU A 5 -2.94 -5.34 -6.13
N CYS A 6 -2.27 -5.21 -4.97
CA CYS A 6 -1.45 -4.03 -4.67
C CYS A 6 -0.20 -3.95 -5.57
N THR A 7 0.44 -5.08 -5.87
CA THR A 7 1.57 -5.15 -6.81
C THR A 7 1.16 -4.71 -8.20
N GLU A 8 0.04 -5.21 -8.73
CA GLU A 8 -0.45 -4.85 -10.07
C GLU A 8 -0.77 -3.36 -10.17
N ARG A 9 -1.41 -2.80 -9.14
CA ARG A 9 -1.72 -1.36 -9.10
C ARG A 9 -0.49 -0.50 -9.02
N THR A 10 0.40 -0.76 -8.07
CA THR A 10 1.60 0.06 -7.88
C THR A 10 2.62 -0.14 -9.00
N ARG A 11 2.62 -1.26 -9.72
CA ARG A 11 3.45 -1.45 -10.91
C ARG A 11 3.09 -0.50 -12.06
N ALA A 12 1.87 0.02 -12.11
CA ALA A 12 1.53 1.08 -13.06
C ALA A 12 2.30 2.39 -12.77
N LEU A 13 2.70 2.63 -11.52
CA LEU A 13 3.48 3.79 -11.08
C LEU A 13 4.99 3.53 -11.23
N ALA A 14 5.45 2.33 -10.88
CA ALA A 14 6.84 1.90 -10.95
C ALA A 14 7.01 0.59 -11.75
N PRO A 15 6.95 0.63 -13.10
CA PRO A 15 6.94 -0.58 -13.94
C PRO A 15 8.23 -1.40 -13.85
N ASN A 16 9.34 -0.76 -13.49
CA ASN A 16 10.65 -1.39 -13.39
C ASN A 16 11.04 -1.78 -11.96
N ALA A 17 10.17 -1.57 -10.96
CA ALA A 17 10.47 -1.94 -9.59
C ALA A 17 10.46 -3.46 -9.39
N THR A 18 11.38 -3.95 -8.56
CA THR A 18 11.38 -5.33 -8.07
C THR A 18 10.60 -5.39 -6.78
N TYR A 19 9.49 -6.13 -6.76
CA TYR A 19 8.61 -6.26 -5.60
C TYR A 19 8.90 -7.56 -4.85
N PHE A 20 9.03 -7.46 -3.53
CA PHE A 20 9.31 -8.61 -2.66
C PHE A 20 8.02 -9.06 -1.95
N GLY A 21 7.11 -9.67 -2.71
CA GLY A 21 5.79 -10.07 -2.22
C GLY A 21 5.79 -11.09 -1.07
N ASP A 22 6.85 -11.88 -0.93
CA ASP A 22 7.03 -12.83 0.19
C ASP A 22 7.30 -12.11 1.53
N MET A 23 7.85 -10.90 1.47
CA MET A 23 8.11 -10.03 2.63
C MET A 23 6.96 -9.05 2.90
N ALA A 24 5.87 -9.14 2.14
CA ALA A 24 4.75 -8.22 2.29
C ALA A 24 4.00 -8.45 3.61
N THR A 25 3.52 -7.36 4.21
CA THR A 25 2.59 -7.43 5.34
C THR A 25 1.19 -7.07 4.88
N THR A 26 0.20 -7.64 5.57
CA THR A 26 -1.21 -7.32 5.36
C THR A 26 -1.85 -7.21 6.73
N GLU A 27 -2.42 -6.04 6.99
CA GLU A 27 -3.06 -5.71 8.27
C GLU A 27 -4.50 -5.29 8.03
N ARG A 28 -5.41 -5.69 8.91
CA ARG A 28 -6.77 -5.17 8.93
C ARG A 28 -6.80 -3.89 9.78
N LEU A 29 -7.14 -2.77 9.16
CA LEU A 29 -7.35 -1.49 9.85
C LEU A 29 -8.82 -1.37 10.27
N GLU A 30 -9.08 -1.60 11.54
CA GLU A 30 -10.36 -1.28 12.18
C GLU A 30 -10.22 0.10 12.85
N PRO A 31 -11.18 1.03 12.70
CA PRO A 31 -12.56 0.84 12.22
C PRO A 31 -12.78 1.09 10.71
N SER A 32 -11.76 1.50 9.96
CA SER A 32 -11.93 1.86 8.54
C SER A 32 -12.31 0.68 7.64
N SER A 33 -12.27 -0.56 8.15
CA SER A 33 -12.58 -1.79 7.42
C SER A 33 -11.71 -1.97 6.17
N LEU A 34 -10.53 -1.36 6.17
CA LEU A 34 -9.55 -1.45 5.09
C LEU A 34 -8.52 -2.54 5.40
N TRP A 35 -8.02 -3.18 4.35
CA TRP A 35 -6.78 -3.93 4.39
C TRP A 35 -5.63 -3.01 4.02
N PHE A 36 -4.68 -2.84 4.93
CA PHE A 36 -3.42 -2.16 4.65
C PHE A 36 -2.38 -3.18 4.21
N VAL A 37 -1.87 -3.00 3.00
CA VAL A 37 -0.89 -3.88 2.36
C VAL A 37 0.40 -3.10 2.18
N VAL A 38 1.50 -3.67 2.63
CA VAL A 38 2.84 -3.07 2.56
C VAL A 38 3.75 -4.07 1.87
N ILE A 39 4.38 -3.67 0.76
CA ILE A 39 5.24 -4.55 -0.04
C ILE A 39 6.60 -3.88 -0.19
N PRO A 40 7.67 -4.44 0.41
CA PRO A 40 9.02 -3.96 0.16
C PRO A 40 9.34 -4.06 -1.33
N LYS A 41 10.03 -3.05 -1.87
CA LYS A 41 10.47 -3.06 -3.26
C LYS A 41 11.78 -2.30 -3.44
N THR A 42 12.46 -2.58 -4.55
CA THR A 42 13.57 -1.76 -5.02
C THR A 42 13.23 -1.12 -6.36
N LEU A 43 13.64 0.13 -6.55
CA LEU A 43 13.54 0.86 -7.80
C LEU A 43 14.86 1.62 -8.02
N ASP A 44 15.48 1.41 -9.18
CA ASP A 44 16.76 2.05 -9.53
C ASP A 44 17.88 1.88 -8.47
N GLY A 45 17.88 0.73 -7.79
CA GLY A 45 18.84 0.40 -6.73
C GLY A 45 18.54 1.03 -5.37
N ALA A 46 17.43 1.76 -5.22
CA ALA A 46 16.97 2.31 -3.96
C ALA A 46 15.83 1.48 -3.36
N ASP A 47 15.91 1.22 -2.04
CA ASP A 47 14.85 0.58 -1.28
C ASP A 47 13.69 1.55 -1.07
N SER A 48 12.48 1.04 -1.28
CA SER A 48 11.22 1.75 -1.06
C SER A 48 10.12 0.73 -0.77
N VAL A 49 8.90 1.23 -0.60
CA VAL A 49 7.77 0.40 -0.20
C VAL A 49 6.58 0.78 -1.07
N ALA A 50 5.90 -0.22 -1.61
CA ALA A 50 4.56 -0.05 -2.18
C ALA A 50 3.51 -0.23 -1.09
N VAL A 51 2.53 0.67 -1.06
CA VAL A 51 1.48 0.68 -0.04
C VAL A 51 0.11 0.75 -0.70
N CYS A 52 -0.85 -0.01 -0.17
CA CYS A 52 -2.24 0.07 -0.60
C CYS A 52 -3.20 -0.03 0.58
N GLY A 53 -4.24 0.80 0.58
CA GLY A 53 -5.44 0.64 1.42
C GLY A 53 -6.56 0.03 0.58
N ILE A 54 -7.00 -1.19 0.88
CA ILE A 54 -7.94 -1.96 0.06
C ILE A 54 -9.18 -2.32 0.88
N GLY A 55 -10.32 -1.74 0.52
CA GLY A 55 -11.64 -2.10 1.03
C GLY A 55 -12.45 -2.92 0.03
N GLY A 56 -13.77 -2.94 0.22
CA GLY A 56 -14.71 -3.65 -0.65
C GLY A 56 -14.72 -5.16 -0.41
N THR A 57 -14.99 -5.92 -1.48
CA THR A 57 -15.07 -7.39 -1.44
C THR A 57 -14.00 -8.02 -2.32
N GLN A 58 -13.82 -9.34 -2.21
CA GLN A 58 -12.91 -10.08 -3.09
C GLN A 58 -13.27 -9.95 -4.58
N GLU A 59 -14.55 -9.88 -4.91
CA GLU A 59 -15.04 -9.78 -6.29
C GLU A 59 -15.01 -8.33 -6.81
N ALA A 60 -15.07 -7.35 -5.92
CA ALA A 60 -15.04 -5.93 -6.23
C ALA A 60 -14.18 -5.18 -5.19
N PRO A 61 -12.84 -5.25 -5.31
CA PRO A 61 -11.93 -4.53 -4.42
C PRO A 61 -11.98 -3.02 -4.72
N VAL A 62 -11.93 -2.20 -3.65
CA VAL A 62 -11.90 -0.74 -3.75
C VAL A 62 -10.61 -0.24 -3.13
N PHE A 63 -9.81 0.51 -3.90
CA PHE A 63 -8.58 1.10 -3.40
C PHE A 63 -8.90 2.47 -2.79
N ALA A 64 -8.68 2.60 -1.48
CA ALA A 64 -8.69 3.88 -0.78
C ALA A 64 -7.35 4.62 -0.98
N LEU A 65 -6.27 3.87 -1.18
CA LEU A 65 -4.93 4.39 -1.46
C LEU A 65 -4.14 3.36 -2.28
N GLU A 66 -3.34 3.85 -3.22
CA GLU A 66 -2.32 3.11 -3.96
C GLU A 66 -1.12 4.04 -4.16
N GLY A 67 0.07 3.64 -3.72
CA GLY A 67 1.23 4.54 -3.77
C GLY A 67 2.53 3.90 -3.35
N GLU A 68 3.53 4.77 -3.20
CA GLU A 68 4.91 4.40 -2.87
C GLU A 68 5.44 5.33 -1.78
N THR A 69 6.26 4.81 -0.88
CA THR A 69 6.88 5.59 0.19
C THR A 69 8.25 5.02 0.56
N LEU A 70 9.01 5.76 1.38
CA LEU A 70 10.17 5.22 2.07
C LEU A 70 9.72 4.36 3.27
N PRO A 71 10.56 3.45 3.77
CA PRO A 71 10.19 2.58 4.90
C PRO A 71 9.70 3.32 6.14
N ASP A 72 10.22 4.51 6.42
CA ASP A 72 9.82 5.34 7.56
C ASP A 72 8.40 5.93 7.41
N GLY A 73 7.97 6.26 6.19
CA GLY A 73 6.66 6.85 5.94
C GLY A 73 5.48 5.86 5.95
N VAL A 74 5.74 4.56 6.18
CA VAL A 74 4.67 3.54 6.25
C VAL A 74 3.77 3.77 7.47
N ALA A 75 4.34 4.21 8.59
CA ALA A 75 3.60 4.42 9.83
C ALA A 75 2.61 5.59 9.70
N ASP A 76 3.03 6.70 9.07
CA ASP A 76 2.18 7.86 8.81
C ASP A 76 1.00 7.49 7.90
N ILE A 77 1.27 6.81 6.76
CA ILE A 77 0.21 6.37 5.83
C ILE A 77 -0.79 5.44 6.52
N ARG A 78 -0.30 4.54 7.39
CA ARG A 78 -1.18 3.68 8.19
C ARG A 78 -2.10 4.49 9.11
N GLU A 79 -1.58 5.52 9.76
CA GLU A 79 -2.35 6.41 10.64
C GLU A 79 -3.40 7.23 9.85
N GLU A 80 -3.03 7.76 8.69
CA GLU A 80 -3.96 8.46 7.79
C GLU A 80 -5.15 7.56 7.39
N LEU A 81 -4.87 6.31 7.00
CA LEU A 81 -5.91 5.33 6.64
C LEU A 81 -6.78 4.88 7.83
N LEU A 82 -6.26 4.96 9.06
CA LEU A 82 -7.02 4.68 10.27
C LEU A 82 -7.97 5.83 10.63
N THR A 83 -7.51 7.07 10.43
CA THR A 83 -8.26 8.28 10.78
C THR A 83 -9.21 8.75 9.68
N GLY A 84 -9.01 8.28 8.45
CA GLY A 84 -9.79 8.71 7.28
C GLY A 84 -9.49 10.15 6.87
N ALA A 85 -8.40 10.74 7.37
CA ALA A 85 -7.94 12.05 6.96
C ALA A 85 -7.14 11.90 5.65
N PRO A 86 -7.53 12.56 4.55
CA PRO A 86 -6.60 12.74 3.45
C PRO A 86 -5.43 13.57 3.99
N GLY A 87 -4.20 13.09 3.82
CA GLY A 87 -2.98 13.84 4.12
C GLY A 87 -3.04 15.23 3.52
N GLY A 88 -3.41 16.18 4.36
CA GLY A 88 -3.40 17.58 4.03
C GLY A 88 -1.96 17.98 3.83
N GLU A 89 -1.62 18.31 2.60
CA GLU A 89 -0.54 19.21 2.27
C GLU A 89 -0.61 20.43 3.20
N SER A 90 0.44 20.66 4.00
CA SER A 90 0.75 21.96 4.62
C SER A 90 2.24 22.03 4.91
#